data_AF-A0A3B8W843-F1
#
_entry.id   AF-A0A3B8W843-F1
#
_cell.length_a   1.000
_cell.length_b   1.000
_cell.length_c   1.000
_cell.angle_alpha   90.00
_cell.angle_beta   90.00
_cell.angle_gamma   90.00
#
_symmetry.space_group_name_H-M   'P 1'
#
loop_
_entity.id
_entity.type
_entity.pdbx_description
1 polymer ?
#
loop_
_entity_poly.entity_id
_entity_poly.type
_entity_poly.pdbx_seq_one_letter_code
_entity_poly.pdbx_strand_id
1 'polypeptide(L)' 'MGKKTSKKAEEIKKTVDVWESPSLITDFDIHLFRSGKHFRLHEKLGAHPMVYKGERGTYFAVWAPNAQAVSVIG' A
#
# COMPACT_ATOMS: atom_id res chain seq x y z
N MET A 1 -28.12 1.62 41.02
CA MET A 1 -28.01 0.15 40.86
C MET A 1 -28.06 -0.16 39.36
N GLY A 2 -27.24 -1.09 38.86
CA GLY A 2 -26.81 -1.26 37.45
C GLY A 2 -27.89 -1.29 36.35
N LYS A 3 -27.57 -1.11 35.07
CA LYS A 3 -26.40 -1.68 34.38
C LYS A 3 -25.90 -0.77 33.24
N LYS A 4 -24.57 -0.58 33.23
CA LYS A 4 -23.76 -0.15 32.09
C LYS A 4 -23.88 -1.21 30.98
N THR A 5 -24.43 -0.89 29.81
CA THR A 5 -24.14 -1.64 28.56
C THR A 5 -24.79 -0.97 27.35
N SER A 6 -24.07 -0.05 26.73
CA SER A 6 -24.12 0.18 25.27
C SER A 6 -22.96 1.08 24.83
N LYS A 7 -21.75 0.80 25.33
CA LYS A 7 -20.49 1.48 24.93
C LYS A 7 -19.60 0.61 24.03
N LYS A 8 -20.13 -0.50 23.47
CA LYS A 8 -19.30 -1.55 22.85
C LYS A 8 -19.41 -1.65 21.32
N ALA A 9 -20.16 -0.76 20.67
CA ALA A 9 -20.29 -0.77 19.20
C ALA A 9 -19.47 0.32 18.49
N GLU A 10 -18.99 1.35 19.22
CA GLU A 10 -18.18 2.45 18.65
C GLU A 10 -16.67 2.18 18.65
N GLU A 11 -16.24 1.02 19.15
CA GLU A 11 -14.84 0.60 19.10
C GLU A 11 -14.56 -0.15 17.77
N ILE A 12 -14.99 0.44 16.65
CA ILE A 12 -14.58 -0.02 15.33
C ILE A 12 -13.13 0.41 15.20
N LYS A 13 -12.24 -0.57 15.40
CA LYS A 13 -10.78 -0.53 15.23
C LYS A 13 -10.38 0.60 14.29
N LYS A 14 -9.54 1.53 14.77
CA LYS A 14 -8.70 2.37 13.92
C LYS A 14 -8.10 1.46 12.85
N THR A 15 -8.67 1.45 11.66
CA THR A 15 -7.99 1.00 10.46
C THR A 15 -6.74 1.83 10.41
N VAL A 16 -5.58 1.20 10.56
CA VAL A 16 -4.29 1.87 10.44
C VAL A 16 -4.37 2.61 9.11
N ASP A 17 -4.35 3.95 9.15
CA ASP A 17 -4.58 4.76 7.95
C ASP A 17 -3.58 4.32 6.89
N VAL A 18 -4.07 3.84 5.74
CA VAL A 18 -3.21 3.57 4.60
C VAL A 18 -2.66 4.93 4.20
N TRP A 19 -1.35 5.11 4.38
CA TRP A 19 -0.70 6.33 3.96
C TRP A 19 -0.98 6.57 2.48
N GLU A 20 -1.68 7.65 2.15
CA GLU A 20 -1.67 8.18 0.78
C GLU A 20 -0.24 8.67 0.50
N SER A 21 0.60 7.76 0.00
CA SER A 21 1.96 8.07 -0.41
C SER A 21 1.98 8.32 -1.92
N PRO A 22 2.77 9.30 -2.39
CA PRO A 22 3.10 9.36 -3.81
C PRO A 22 3.75 8.05 -4.25
N SER A 23 3.48 7.65 -5.49
CA SER A 23 4.13 6.50 -6.13
C SER A 23 5.65 6.67 -6.09
N LEU A 24 6.37 5.63 -5.66
CA LEU A 24 7.84 5.58 -5.72
C LEU A 24 8.34 5.19 -7.13
N ILE A 25 7.42 4.86 -8.04
CA ILE A 25 7.71 4.63 -9.45
C ILE A 25 7.68 5.98 -10.17
N THR A 26 8.85 6.39 -10.68
CA THR A 26 9.02 7.66 -11.39
C THR A 26 8.54 7.56 -12.84
N ASP A 27 8.35 8.70 -13.51
CA ASP A 27 8.01 8.72 -14.95
C ASP A 27 9.07 8.03 -15.82
N PHE A 28 10.34 8.12 -15.41
CA PHE A 28 11.43 7.42 -16.10
C PHE A 28 11.32 5.90 -15.93
N ASP A 29 11.00 5.44 -14.72
CA ASP A 29 10.74 4.01 -14.46
C ASP A 29 9.55 3.53 -15.32
N ILE A 30 8.47 4.31 -15.40
CA ILE A 30 7.30 4.00 -16.24
C ILE A 30 7.69 3.94 -17.72
N HIS A 31 8.49 4.89 -18.20
CA HIS A 31 8.96 4.91 -19.60
C HIS A 31 9.79 3.66 -19.94
N LEU A 32 10.76 3.32 -19.09
CA LEU A 32 11.58 2.12 -19.27
C LEU A 32 10.73 0.85 -19.18
N PHE A 33 9.76 0.81 -18.27
CA PHE A 33 8.86 -0.33 -18.12
C PHE A 33 8.03 -0.54 -19.39
N ARG A 34 7.39 0.52 -19.89
CA ARG A 34 6.57 0.48 -21.12
C ARG A 34 7.36 0.12 -22.37
N SER A 35 8.65 0.44 -22.41
CA SER A 35 9.54 0.10 -23.53
C SER A 35 10.24 -1.25 -23.38
N GLY A 36 10.00 -1.99 -22.29
CA GLY A 36 10.64 -3.28 -22.02
C GLY A 36 12.14 -3.19 -21.68
N LYS A 37 12.62 -2.01 -21.25
CA LYS A 37 14.04 -1.71 -21.00
C LYS A 37 14.38 -1.52 -19.52
N HIS A 38 13.42 -1.71 -18.63
CA HIS A 38 13.66 -1.57 -17.19
C HIS A 38 14.28 -2.84 -16.58
N PHE A 39 15.58 -3.06 -16.79
CA PHE A 39 16.28 -4.28 -16.32
C PHE A 39 16.27 -4.48 -14.80
N ARG A 40 16.08 -3.40 -14.03
CA ARG A 40 15.98 -3.41 -12.56
C ARG A 40 14.56 -3.22 -12.05
N LEU A 41 13.54 -3.62 -12.83
CA LEU A 41 12.13 -3.39 -12.47
C LEU A 41 11.74 -4.06 -11.15
N HIS A 42 12.40 -5.17 -10.80
CA HIS A 42 12.21 -5.89 -9.55
C HIS A 42 12.53 -5.05 -8.29
N GLU A 43 13.27 -3.96 -8.42
CA GLU A 43 13.51 -3.01 -7.31
C GLU A 43 12.35 -2.04 -7.10
N LYS A 44 11.44 -1.96 -8.08
CA LYS A 44 10.31 -1.03 -8.10
C LYS A 44 8.98 -1.74 -7.86
N LEU A 45 8.75 -2.84 -8.57
CA LEU A 45 7.57 -3.70 -8.39
C LEU A 45 7.83 -4.77 -7.32
N GLY A 46 6.76 -5.30 -6.74
CA GLY A 46 6.81 -6.31 -5.69
C GLY A 46 6.58 -5.72 -4.30
N ALA A 47 7.15 -6.39 -3.29
CA ALA A 47 7.02 -6.05 -1.88
C ALA A 47 8.39 -5.69 -1.30
N HIS A 48 8.54 -4.43 -0.87
CA HIS A 48 9.82 -3.89 -0.39
C HIS A 48 9.67 -3.34 1.03
N PRO A 49 10.38 -3.87 2.04
CA PRO A 49 10.43 -3.27 3.36
C PRO A 49 10.95 -1.83 3.30
N MET A 50 10.27 -0.89 3.95
CA MET A 50 10.68 0.51 3.97
C MET A 50 10.33 1.19 5.29
N VAL A 51 10.88 2.40 5.48
CA VAL A 51 10.45 3.33 6.52
C VAL A 51 9.76 4.51 5.85
N TYR A 52 8.50 4.77 6.18
CA TYR A 52 7.74 5.91 5.68
C TYR A 52 7.23 6.74 6.86
N LYS A 53 7.52 8.04 6.87
CA LYS A 53 7.16 8.96 7.98
C LYS A 53 7.57 8.45 9.38
N GLY A 54 8.71 7.76 9.46
CA GLY A 54 9.23 7.19 10.72
C GLY A 54 8.65 5.83 11.10
N GLU A 55 7.69 5.30 10.34
CA GLU A 55 7.09 3.99 10.58
C GLU A 55 7.67 2.92 9.64
N ARG A 56 7.99 1.75 10.20
CA ARG A 56 8.41 0.58 9.43
C ARG A 56 7.19 -0.09 8.82
N GLY A 57 7.26 -0.39 7.52
CA GLY A 57 6.21 -1.09 6.80
C GLY A 57 6.73 -1.73 5.52
N THR A 58 5.82 -2.05 4.61
CA THR A 58 6.14 -2.64 3.31
C THR A 58 5.44 -1.86 2.21
N TYR A 59 6.20 -1.47 1.19
CA TYR A 59 5.69 -0.88 -0.03
C TYR A 59 5.33 -1.97 -1.02
N PHE A 60 4.09 -1.93 -1.51
CA PHE A 60 3.60 -2.85 -2.54
C PHE A 60 3.37 -2.10 -3.84
N ALA A 61 3.90 -2.63 -4.93
CA ALA A 61 3.66 -2.12 -6.27
C ALA A 61 3.41 -3.27 -7.24
N VAL A 62 2.30 -3.18 -7.99
CA VAL A 62 1.88 -4.21 -8.94
C VAL A 62 1.52 -3.59 -10.28
N TRP A 63 1.84 -4.31 -11.35
CA TRP A 63 1.30 -3.99 -12.67
C TRP A 63 0.01 -4.77 -12.89
N ALA A 64 -1.12 -4.05 -12.91
CA ALA A 64 -2.45 -4.63 -13.06
C ALA A 64 -3.33 -3.75 -13.96
N PRO A 65 -2.97 -3.58 -15.25
CA PRO A 65 -3.58 -2.57 -16.13
C PRO A 65 -5.06 -2.82 -16.44
N ASN A 66 -5.52 -4.06 -16.31
CA ASN A 66 -6.89 -4.48 -16.61
C ASN A 66 -7.69 -4.82 -15.33
N ALA A 67 -7.12 -4.62 -14.14
CA ALA A 67 -7.81 -4.93 -12.89
C ALA A 67 -8.79 -3.81 -12.53
N GLN A 68 -10.00 -4.18 -12.09
CA GLN A 68 -10.98 -3.23 -11.57
C GLN A 68 -10.61 -2.72 -10.17
N ALA A 69 -9.98 -3.58 -9.36
CA ALA A 69 -9.51 -3.26 -8.03
C ALA A 69 -8.31 -4.15 -7.67
N VAL A 70 -7.49 -3.66 -6.76
CA VAL A 70 -6.33 -4.38 -6.20
C VAL A 70 -6.37 -4.21 -4.68
N SER A 71 -6.06 -5.29 -3.95
CA SER A 71 -5.94 -5.26 -2.49
C SER A 71 -4.80 -6.17 -2.05
N VAL A 72 -4.14 -5.80 -0.95
CA VAL A 72 -3.17 -6.66 -0.26
C VAL A 72 -3.93 -7.43 0.82
N ILE A 73 -3.75 -8.75 0.85
CA ILE A 73 -4.38 -9.65 1.82
C ILE A 73 -3.29 -10.46 2.53
N GLY A 74 -3.44 -10.69 3.84
CA GLY A 74 -2.48 -11.41 4.67
C GLY A 74 -2.72 -11.20 6.16
#